data_AF-A0ABD0QBR9-F1
#
_entry.id   AF-A0ABD0QBR9-F1
#
_cell.length_a   1.000
_cell.length_b   1.000
_cell.length_c   1.000
_cell.angle_alpha   90.00
_cell.angle_beta   90.00
_cell.angle_gamma   90.00
#
_symmetry.space_group_name_H-M   'P 1'
#
loop_
_entity.id
_entity.type
_entity.pdbx_description
1 polymer ?
#
loop_
_entity_poly.entity_id
_entity_poly.type
_entity_poly.pdbx_seq_one_letter_code
_entity_poly.pdbx_strand_id
1 'polypeptide(L)'
;MTCQARSSYVASEIKWGYRFTPVLTLEDGFYEVDYNSFHEIYETNTPSCSARELAEMTARSRLPLTCQQGLLDSQEEPREKRSGGGEAEELTERNGDVANIENESKV
;
A
#
# COMPACT_ATOMS: atom_id res chain seq x y z
N MET A 1 5.99 -25.09 -30.06
CA MET A 1 7.11 -25.22 -29.10
C MET A 1 6.62 -24.79 -27.73
N THR A 2 7.09 -25.43 -26.66
CA THR A 2 6.82 -25.02 -25.27
C THR A 2 8.14 -24.71 -24.56
N CYS A 3 8.18 -23.66 -23.74
CA CYS A 3 9.36 -23.23 -22.98
C CYS A 3 8.99 -23.11 -21.48
N GLN A 4 9.95 -23.41 -20.60
CA GLN A 4 9.82 -23.25 -19.16
C GLN A 4 11.10 -22.62 -18.59
N ALA A 5 10.94 -21.55 -17.80
CA ALA A 5 12.00 -20.95 -17.00
C ALA A 5 11.60 -21.01 -15.52
N ARG A 6 12.54 -21.35 -14.63
CA ARG A 6 12.31 -21.48 -13.19
C ARG A 6 13.44 -20.79 -12.43
N SER A 7 13.09 -20.09 -11.36
CA SER A 7 14.01 -19.49 -10.40
C SER A 7 13.39 -19.57 -8.99
N SER A 8 14.19 -19.37 -7.96
CA SER A 8 13.77 -19.41 -6.55
C SER A 8 14.59 -18.43 -5.72
N TYR A 9 14.02 -17.99 -4.59
CA TYR A 9 14.70 -17.15 -3.62
C TYR A 9 14.72 -17.81 -2.23
N VAL A 10 15.88 -17.87 -1.57
CA VAL A 10 16.02 -18.29 -0.16
C VAL A 10 15.86 -17.10 0.79
N ALA A 11 15.70 -17.36 2.08
CA ALA A 11 15.44 -16.31 3.07
C ALA A 11 16.51 -15.20 3.08
N SER A 12 17.78 -15.52 2.84
CA SER A 12 18.88 -14.54 2.78
C SER A 12 18.86 -13.64 1.54
N GLU A 13 18.14 -14.03 0.49
CA GLU A 13 18.01 -13.27 -0.77
C GLU A 13 16.85 -12.28 -0.72
N ILE A 14 15.95 -12.40 0.28
CA ILE A 14 14.84 -11.49 0.48
C ILE A 14 15.35 -10.23 1.21
N LYS A 15 15.33 -9.10 0.51
CA LYS A 15 15.76 -7.79 1.05
C LYS A 15 14.56 -6.97 1.52
N TRP A 16 14.31 -6.95 2.83
CA TRP A 16 13.27 -6.09 3.42
C TRP A 16 13.68 -4.62 3.37
N GLY A 17 12.78 -3.74 2.94
CA GLY A 17 13.06 -2.32 2.84
C GLY A 17 13.78 -1.88 1.57
N TYR A 18 13.71 -2.67 0.49
CA TYR A 18 14.33 -2.36 -0.80
C TYR A 18 13.28 -2.25 -1.91
N ARG A 19 13.61 -1.48 -2.93
CA ARG A 19 12.85 -1.35 -4.19
C ARG A 19 13.76 -1.58 -5.37
N PHE A 20 13.19 -2.04 -6.49
CA PHE A 20 13.92 -2.15 -7.75
C PHE A 20 14.12 -0.78 -8.38
N THR A 21 15.31 -0.55 -8.93
CA THR A 21 15.59 0.63 -9.76
C THR A 21 14.70 0.60 -11.01
N PRO A 22 14.01 1.70 -11.35
CA PRO A 22 13.24 1.77 -12.59
C PRO A 22 14.14 1.58 -13.80
N VAL A 23 13.79 0.66 -14.70
CA VAL A 23 14.59 0.33 -15.89
C VAL A 23 13.94 0.75 -17.20
N LEU A 24 12.70 1.22 -17.16
CA LEU A 24 11.94 1.59 -18.34
C LEU A 24 11.90 3.11 -18.47
N THR A 25 12.39 3.63 -19.59
CA THR A 25 12.35 5.06 -19.94
C THR A 25 11.60 5.24 -21.26
N LEU A 26 11.05 6.44 -21.46
CA LEU A 26 10.42 6.83 -22.73
C LEU A 26 11.30 7.91 -23.37
N GLU A 27 12.03 7.54 -24.41
CA GLU A 27 12.92 8.43 -25.16
C GLU A 27 12.47 8.50 -26.62
N ASP A 28 12.30 9.72 -27.14
CA ASP A 28 11.85 9.98 -28.53
C ASP A 28 10.59 9.21 -28.97
N GLY A 29 9.67 8.94 -28.02
CA GLY A 29 8.43 8.22 -28.27
C GLY A 29 8.56 6.69 -28.28
N PHE A 30 9.74 6.15 -27.93
CA PHE A 30 10.01 4.73 -27.80
C PHE A 30 10.31 4.37 -26.34
N TYR A 31 9.84 3.20 -25.93
CA TYR A 31 10.20 2.66 -24.62
C TYR A 31 11.54 1.93 -24.71
N GLU A 32 12.50 2.37 -23.91
CA GLU A 32 13.82 1.75 -23.78
C GLU A 32 13.96 1.06 -22.43
N VAL A 33 14.69 -0.06 -22.41
CA VAL A 33 14.93 -0.88 -21.21
C VAL A 33 16.43 -0.92 -20.91
N ASP A 34 16.84 -0.40 -19.76
CA ASP A 34 18.21 -0.55 -19.26
C ASP A 34 18.39 -1.89 -18.53
N TYR A 35 18.98 -2.86 -19.23
CA TYR A 35 19.28 -4.18 -18.67
C TYR A 35 20.43 -4.17 -17.65
N ASN A 36 21.27 -3.12 -17.61
CA ASN A 36 22.35 -3.03 -16.62
C ASN A 36 21.78 -2.84 -15.21
N SER A 37 20.69 -2.07 -15.11
CA SER A 37 20.00 -1.76 -13.86
C SER A 37 18.92 -2.79 -13.49
N PHE A 38 18.75 -3.86 -14.28
CA PHE A 38 17.65 -4.84 -14.10
C PHE A 38 17.64 -5.53 -12.74
N HIS A 39 18.82 -5.81 -12.18
CA HIS A 39 18.96 -6.39 -10.85
C HIS A 39 19.27 -5.36 -9.76
N GLU A 40 19.35 -4.08 -10.11
CA GLU A 40 19.69 -3.03 -9.18
C GLU A 40 18.53 -2.72 -8.23
N ILE A 41 18.88 -2.55 -6.96
CA ILE A 41 17.94 -2.27 -5.88
C ILE A 41 18.47 -1.11 -5.02
N TYR A 42 17.56 -0.32 -4.47
CA TYR A 42 17.88 0.77 -3.54
C TYR A 42 17.06 0.67 -2.26
N GLU A 43 17.61 1.17 -1.16
CA GLU A 43 16.97 1.16 0.16
C GLU A 43 15.87 2.22 0.26
N THR A 44 14.79 1.89 0.98
CA THR A 44 13.66 2.79 1.21
C THR A 44 13.13 2.65 2.63
N ASN A 45 12.58 3.74 3.18
CA ASN A 45 11.97 3.74 4.51
C ASN A 45 10.77 2.77 4.53
N THR A 46 10.93 1.65 5.22
CA THR A 46 9.92 0.60 5.34
C THR A 46 9.78 0.23 6.82
N PRO A 47 8.54 0.16 7.35
CA PRO A 47 8.34 -0.22 8.75
C PRO A 47 8.88 -1.63 9.04
N SER A 48 9.39 -1.85 10.24
CA SER A 48 9.96 -3.13 10.68
C SER A 48 8.94 -4.10 11.27
N CYS A 49 7.65 -3.78 11.18
CA CYS A 49 6.57 -4.61 11.70
C CYS A 49 6.05 -5.59 10.65
N SER A 50 5.39 -6.64 11.11
CA SER A 50 4.68 -7.56 10.23
C SER A 50 3.51 -6.85 9.53
N ALA A 51 3.10 -7.36 8.37
CA ALA A 51 1.93 -6.83 7.66
C ALA A 51 0.66 -6.84 8.53
N ARG A 52 0.53 -7.82 9.44
CA ARG A 52 -0.57 -7.92 10.40
C ARG A 52 -0.54 -6.77 11.40
N GLU A 53 0.59 -6.55 12.06
CA GLU A 53 0.75 -5.46 13.03
C GLU A 53 0.54 -4.10 12.35
N LEU A 54 1.07 -3.91 11.13
CA LEU A 54 0.87 -2.69 10.36
C LEU A 54 -0.62 -2.42 10.09
N ALA A 55 -1.38 -3.47 9.75
CA ALA A 55 -2.82 -3.37 9.54
C ALA A 55 -3.57 -3.04 10.84
N GLU A 56 -3.21 -3.67 11.95
CA GLU A 56 -3.80 -3.39 13.28
C GLU A 56 -3.49 -1.94 13.73
N MET A 57 -2.26 -1.46 13.53
CA MET A 57 -1.86 -0.08 13.83
C MET A 57 -2.63 0.92 12.96
N THR A 58 -2.76 0.62 11.66
CA THR A 58 -3.53 1.46 10.72
C THR A 58 -5.02 1.46 11.06
N ALA A 59 -5.56 0.32 11.49
CA ALA A 59 -6.94 0.24 11.95
C ALA A 59 -7.13 1.10 13.20
N ARG A 60 -6.28 0.97 14.22
CA ARG A 60 -6.33 1.77 15.45
C ARG A 60 -6.22 3.27 15.20
N SER A 61 -5.35 3.70 14.29
CA SER A 61 -5.19 5.13 13.95
C SER A 61 -6.35 5.70 13.13
N ARG A 62 -7.10 4.84 12.43
CA ARG A 62 -8.32 5.23 11.69
C ARG A 62 -9.58 5.21 12.55
N LEU A 63 -9.53 4.69 13.77
CA LEU A 63 -10.66 4.75 14.69
C LEU A 63 -10.70 6.14 15.35
N PRO A 64 -11.83 6.85 15.32
CA PRO A 64 -11.99 8.07 16.11
C PRO A 64 -11.74 7.73 17.58
N LEU A 65 -11.00 8.61 18.28
CA LEU A 65 -10.47 8.44 19.66
C LEU A 65 -11.52 8.09 20.74
N THR A 66 -12.80 7.97 20.39
CA THR A 66 -13.90 7.62 21.29
C THR A 66 -14.27 6.13 21.30
N CYS A 67 -13.77 5.31 20.36
CA CYS A 67 -14.12 3.88 20.31
C CYS A 67 -13.16 2.95 21.05
N GLN A 68 -12.03 3.46 21.57
CA GLN A 68 -11.04 2.65 22.29
C GLN A 68 -11.53 2.13 23.65
N GLN A 69 -12.68 2.61 24.14
CA GLN A 69 -13.25 2.11 25.39
C GLN A 69 -14.01 0.78 25.27
N GLY A 70 -14.24 0.24 24.06
CA GLY A 70 -15.16 -0.88 23.85
C GLY A 70 -14.55 -2.30 23.75
N LEU A 71 -13.23 -2.47 23.66
CA LEU A 71 -12.61 -3.82 23.61
C LEU A 71 -11.83 -4.18 24.89
N LEU A 72 -11.74 -3.24 25.83
CA LEU A 72 -11.20 -3.44 27.18
C LEU A 72 -12.29 -3.05 28.18
N ASP A 73 -13.46 -3.67 28.08
CA ASP A 73 -14.43 -3.67 29.18
C ASP A 73 -14.85 -5.10 29.51
N SER A 74 -13.98 -5.74 30.28
CA SER A 74 -14.43 -6.54 31.41
C SER A 74 -13.86 -5.85 32.65
N GLN A 75 -14.45 -4.70 33.03
CA GLN A 75 -14.79 -4.28 34.41
C GLN A 75 -14.83 -2.73 34.58
N GLU A 76 -16.06 -2.21 34.75
CA GLU A 76 -16.57 -1.12 35.62
C GLU A 76 -16.62 0.37 35.16
N GLU A 77 -17.84 0.79 34.74
CA GLU A 77 -18.71 1.91 35.22
C GLU A 77 -18.27 3.43 35.21
N PRO A 78 -19.22 4.41 35.15
CA PRO A 78 -19.20 5.52 34.17
C PRO A 78 -19.12 6.94 34.78
N ARG A 79 -18.61 7.94 34.03
CA ARG A 79 -18.90 9.39 34.27
C ARG A 79 -18.93 10.29 33.01
N GLU A 80 -19.93 11.18 33.02
CA GLU A 80 -20.39 12.13 32.00
C GLU A 80 -19.45 13.32 31.69
N LYS A 81 -19.46 13.86 30.44
CA LYS A 81 -19.98 15.20 30.09
C LYS A 81 -19.70 15.62 28.62
N ARG A 82 -20.53 16.58 28.18
CA ARG A 82 -20.91 17.05 26.82
C ARG A 82 -19.87 17.84 25.99
N SER A 83 -20.22 17.96 24.69
CA SER A 83 -19.93 19.04 23.71
C SER A 83 -18.75 18.74 22.77
N GLY A 84 -18.78 18.91 21.44
CA GLY A 84 -19.75 19.49 20.50
C GLY A 84 -19.01 20.21 19.35
N GLY A 85 -19.22 19.80 18.09
CA GLY A 85 -18.90 20.50 16.81
C GLY A 85 -17.42 20.49 16.36
N GLY A 86 -17.02 20.38 15.09
CA GLY A 86 -17.68 20.28 13.78
C GLY A 86 -16.61 20.34 12.64
N GLU A 87 -16.99 19.88 11.43
CA GLU A 87 -16.44 20.22 10.07
C GLU A 87 -14.95 19.90 9.75
N ALA A 88 -14.46 19.61 8.54
CA ALA A 88 -14.97 19.36 7.18
C ALA A 88 -13.83 18.71 6.35
N GLU A 89 -14.23 17.98 5.29
CA GLU A 89 -13.60 17.72 3.98
C GLU A 89 -12.07 17.68 3.79
N GLU A 90 -11.55 16.63 3.16
CA GLU A 90 -10.66 16.77 1.98
C GLU A 90 -10.59 15.45 1.16
N LEU A 91 -11.06 15.51 -0.09
CA LEU A 91 -10.93 14.46 -1.10
C LEU A 91 -9.48 14.44 -1.61
N THR A 92 -8.71 13.41 -1.25
CA THR A 92 -7.44 13.13 -1.96
C THR A 92 -7.68 12.09 -3.04
N GLU A 93 -7.71 12.57 -4.28
CA GLU A 93 -7.74 11.77 -5.51
C GLU A 93 -6.59 10.74 -5.50
N ARG A 94 -6.92 9.45 -5.57
CA ARG A 94 -5.91 8.39 -5.74
C ARG A 94 -5.73 8.13 -7.23
N ASN A 95 -4.52 8.37 -7.71
CA ASN A 95 -4.08 7.86 -9.01
C ASN A 95 -4.28 6.34 -9.06
N GLY A 96 -5.18 5.89 -9.94
CA GLY A 96 -5.52 4.47 -10.09
C GLY A 96 -6.87 4.14 -10.71
N ASP A 97 -7.70 5.13 -11.06
CA ASP A 97 -8.95 4.88 -11.80
C ASP A 97 -8.66 4.55 -13.28
N VAL A 98 -8.38 3.27 -13.54
CA VAL A 98 -8.63 2.67 -14.85
C VAL A 98 -10.13 2.44 -14.94
N ALA A 99 -10.86 3.45 -15.42
CA ALA A 99 -12.25 3.29 -15.78
C ALA A 99 -12.35 2.20 -16.86
N ASN A 100 -13.12 1.16 -16.52
CA ASN A 100 -13.56 0.09 -17.39
C ASN A 100 -14.23 0.65 -18.66
N ILE A 101 -13.56 0.62 -19.80
CA ILE A 101 -14.18 0.80 -21.12
C ILE A 101 -14.46 -0.60 -21.67
N GLU A 102 -15.55 -1.17 -21.20
CA GLU A 102 -16.28 -2.19 -21.95
C GLU A 102 -17.19 -1.48 -22.94
N ASN A 103 -17.31 -2.09 -24.13
CA ASN A 103 -18.37 -1.98 -25.13
C ASN A 103 -18.47 -0.73 -26.03
N GLU A 104 -17.72 -0.73 -27.14
CA GLU A 104 -18.31 -0.32 -28.42
C GLU A 104 -18.06 -1.39 -29.49
N SER A 105 -19.05 -2.28 -29.64
CA SER A 105 -19.18 -3.17 -30.78
C SER A 105 -19.98 -2.45 -31.87
N LYS A 106 -19.31 -1.93 -32.88
CA LYS A 106 -19.83 -1.55 -34.20
C LYS A 106 -18.60 -1.29 -35.07
N VAL A 107 -18.27 -2.10 -36.08
CA VAL A 107 -19.02 -2.44 -37.30
C VAL A 107 -18.48 -3.74 -37.88
#